data_AF-A0A2M9BN87-F1
#
_entry.id   AF-A0A2M9BN87-F1
#
_cell.length_a   1.000
_cell.length_b   1.000
_cell.length_c   1.000
_cell.angle_alpha   90.00
_cell.angle_beta   90.00
_cell.angle_gamma   90.00
#
_symmetry.space_group_name_H-M   'P 1'
#
loop_
_entity.id
_entity.type
_entity.pdbx_description
1 polymer ?
#
loop_
_entity_poly.entity_id
_entity_poly.type
_entity_poly.pdbx_seq_one_letter_code
_entity_poly.pdbx_strand_id
1 'polypeptide(L)'
;MNLRQHDQVLLLHQDEAVALCHALRMYHHWLTYHSSRRPLYVLELLSVEPTARLLRQLERLTAGSWPRDKMRRLKARRWHLQVHEVVLLNSLYLQTRLFSAQDAHDVPFMNLLAKVNAAAHNVKQFFEIV
;
A
#
# COMPACT_ATOMS: atom_id res chain seq x y z
N MET A 1 -13.10 10.80 17.95
CA MET A 1 -13.61 10.62 16.58
C MET A 1 -13.33 9.20 16.14
N ASN A 2 -14.32 8.44 15.65
CA ASN A 2 -14.11 7.03 15.28
C ASN A 2 -13.58 6.93 13.83
N LEU A 3 -12.26 6.91 13.68
CA LEU A 3 -11.58 6.88 12.36
C LEU A 3 -11.96 5.66 11.51
N ARG A 4 -12.49 4.59 12.11
CA ARG A 4 -12.90 3.36 11.40
C ARG A 4 -14.05 3.57 10.42
N GLN A 5 -14.86 4.62 10.60
CA GLN A 5 -15.93 4.96 9.65
C GLN A 5 -15.40 5.45 8.29
N HIS A 6 -14.10 5.78 8.23
CA HIS A 6 -13.43 6.30 7.04
C HIS A 6 -12.41 5.32 6.46
N ASP A 7 -12.40 4.07 6.94
CA ASP A 7 -11.62 2.99 6.34
C ASP A 7 -12.03 2.85 4.85
N GLN A 8 -11.04 2.76 3.98
CA GLN A 8 -11.24 2.74 2.53
C GLN A 8 -11.24 1.30 2.01
N VAL A 9 -12.01 1.05 0.95
CA VAL A 9 -11.99 -0.23 0.25
C VAL A 9 -11.49 -0.02 -1.17
N LEU A 10 -10.31 -0.56 -1.46
CA LEU A 10 -9.75 -0.53 -2.79
C LEU A 10 -10.01 -1.84 -3.54
N LEU A 11 -10.19 -1.77 -4.85
CA LEU A 11 -10.22 -2.93 -5.72
C LEU A 11 -8.81 -3.18 -6.25
N LEU A 12 -8.18 -4.26 -5.79
CA LEU A 12 -6.87 -4.70 -6.23
C LEU A 12 -6.98 -5.80 -7.29
N HIS A 13 -6.29 -5.63 -8.41
CA HIS A 13 -6.00 -6.72 -9.33
C HIS A 13 -4.79 -7.54 -8.86
N GLN A 14 -4.61 -8.75 -9.41
CA GLN A 14 -3.51 -9.63 -9.04
C GLN A 14 -2.17 -8.95 -9.22
N ASP A 15 -1.94 -8.36 -10.39
CA ASP A 15 -0.65 -7.75 -10.73
C ASP A 15 -0.37 -6.52 -9.86
N GLU A 16 -1.40 -5.75 -9.50
CA GLU A 16 -1.27 -4.61 -8.58
C GLU A 16 -0.90 -5.08 -7.16
N ALA A 17 -1.50 -6.16 -6.68
CA ALA A 17 -1.20 -6.73 -5.38
C ALA A 17 0.23 -7.31 -5.32
N VAL A 18 0.67 -7.97 -6.39
CA VAL A 18 2.04 -8.48 -6.52
C VAL A 18 3.04 -7.34 -6.55
N ALA A 19 2.80 -6.32 -7.37
CA ALA A 19 3.65 -5.14 -7.48
C ALA A 19 3.81 -4.42 -6.13
N LEU A 20 2.70 -4.19 -5.42
CA LEU A 20 2.74 -3.55 -4.11
C LEU A 20 3.42 -4.41 -3.05
N CYS A 21 3.18 -5.72 -3.05
CA CYS A 21 3.82 -6.66 -2.14
C CYS A 21 5.34 -6.61 -2.33
N HIS A 22 5.82 -6.63 -3.58
CA HIS A 22 7.24 -6.51 -3.90
C HIS A 22 7.82 -5.17 -3.43
N ALA A 23 7.14 -4.06 -3.73
CA ALA A 23 7.56 -2.72 -3.32
C ALA A 23 7.70 -2.57 -1.80
N LEU A 24 6.70 -3.03 -1.05
CA LEU A 24 6.70 -2.95 0.42
C LEU A 24 7.76 -3.86 1.05
N ARG A 25 8.05 -5.03 0.47
CA ARG A 25 9.15 -5.90 0.91
C ARG A 25 10.50 -5.20 0.75
N MET A 26 10.70 -4.53 -0.38
CA MET A 26 11.91 -3.75 -0.64
C MET A 26 12.03 -2.57 0.33
N TYR A 27 10.94 -1.87 0.62
CA TYR A 27 10.93 -0.80 1.62
C TYR A 27 11.27 -1.32 3.03
N HIS A 28 10.70 -2.46 3.44
CA HIS A 28 11.04 -3.12 4.71
C HIS A 28 12.50 -3.53 4.80
N HIS A 29 13.03 -4.11 3.72
CA HIS A 29 14.44 -4.46 3.64
C HIS A 29 15.33 -3.23 3.76
N TRP A 30 14.97 -2.14 3.07
CA TRP A 30 15.67 -0.86 3.15
C TRP A 30 15.66 -0.29 4.57
N LEU A 31 14.52 -0.28 5.25
CA LEU A 31 14.42 0.15 6.65
C LEU A 31 15.31 -0.68 7.57
N THR A 32 15.29 -2.01 7.41
CA THR A 32 16.10 -2.93 8.22
C THR A 32 17.59 -2.66 8.01
N TYR A 33 18.02 -2.57 6.75
CA TYR A 33 19.42 -2.30 6.40
C TYR A 33 19.92 -0.95 6.91
N HIS A 34 19.10 0.09 6.82
CA HIS A 34 19.50 1.41 7.31
C HIS A 34 19.44 1.51 8.83
N SER A 35 18.52 0.81 9.50
CA SER A 35 18.45 0.79 10.96
C SER A 35 19.72 0.24 11.61
N SER A 36 20.45 -0.64 10.92
CA SER A 36 21.74 -1.16 11.40
C SER A 36 22.91 -0.19 11.17
N ARG A 37 22.68 0.93 10.46
CA ARG A 37 23.72 1.90 10.06
C ARG A 37 23.47 3.31 10.60
N ARG A 38 22.21 3.64 10.91
CA ARG A 38 21.81 4.90 11.53
C ARG A 38 20.53 4.73 12.34
N PRO A 39 20.26 5.60 13.31
CA PRO A 39 18.94 5.71 13.90
C PRO A 39 17.88 5.98 12.82
N LEU A 40 16.73 5.32 12.96
CA LEU A 40 15.56 5.62 12.15
C LEU A 40 14.96 6.95 12.61
N TYR A 41 14.49 7.75 11.64
CA TYR A 41 13.68 8.92 11.96
C TYR A 41 12.33 8.49 12.53
N VAL A 42 11.69 9.34 13.33
CA VAL A 42 10.41 9.04 13.97
C VAL A 42 9.36 8.58 12.96
N LEU A 43 9.29 9.22 11.79
CA LEU A 43 8.35 8.84 10.72
C LEU A 43 8.66 7.45 10.12
N GLU A 44 9.93 7.08 10.02
CA GLU A 44 10.35 5.76 9.55
C GLU A 44 10.02 4.67 10.59
N LEU A 45 10.15 4.99 11.88
CA LEU A 45 9.76 4.08 12.95
C LEU A 45 8.24 3.88 12.98
N LEU A 46 7.47 4.97 12.83
CA LEU A 46 6.01 4.93 12.82
C LEU A 46 5.42 4.22 11.59
N SER A 47 6.19 4.11 10.50
CA SER A 47 5.74 3.40 9.30
C SER A 47 5.89 1.87 9.41
N VAL A 48 6.72 1.36 10.34
CA VAL A 48 7.06 -0.08 10.43
C VAL A 48 5.83 -0.95 10.65
N GLU A 49 5.06 -0.71 11.70
CA GLU A 49 3.91 -1.58 12.03
C GLU A 49 2.80 -1.51 10.96
N PRO A 50 2.38 -0.33 10.48
CA PRO A 50 1.38 -0.26 9.42
C PRO A 50 1.86 -0.91 8.12
N THR A 51 3.12 -0.70 7.70
CA THR A 51 3.65 -1.38 6.50
C THR A 51 3.76 -2.89 6.68
N ALA A 52 4.15 -3.38 7.86
CA ALA A 52 4.20 -4.82 8.16
C ALA A 52 2.79 -5.43 8.09
N ARG A 53 1.78 -4.73 8.58
CA ARG A 53 0.39 -5.14 8.47
C ARG A 53 -0.09 -5.18 7.02
N LEU A 54 0.22 -4.15 6.22
CA LEU A 54 -0.12 -4.13 4.79
C LEU A 54 0.53 -5.28 4.04
N LEU A 55 1.81 -5.58 4.33
CA LEU A 55 2.51 -6.75 3.79
C LEU A 55 1.79 -8.05 4.13
N ARG A 56 1.47 -8.30 5.41
CA ARG A 56 0.76 -9.51 5.83
C ARG A 56 -0.59 -9.67 5.12
N GLN A 57 -1.31 -8.57 4.89
CA GLN A 57 -2.57 -8.60 4.14
C GLN A 57 -2.34 -8.94 2.66
N LEU A 58 -1.36 -8.31 2.01
CA LEU A 58 -1.02 -8.55 0.61
C LEU A 58 -0.49 -9.95 0.37
N GLU A 59 0.32 -10.49 1.27
CA GLU A 59 0.81 -11.87 1.21
C GLU A 59 -0.35 -12.87 1.28
N ARG A 60 -1.33 -12.65 2.17
CA ARG A 60 -2.56 -13.47 2.21
C ARG A 60 -3.38 -13.34 0.93
N LEU A 61 -3.47 -12.13 0.37
CA LEU A 61 -4.20 -11.89 -0.87
C LEU A 61 -3.53 -12.56 -2.08
N THR A 62 -2.19 -12.56 -2.13
CA THR A 62 -1.39 -13.09 -3.23
C THR A 62 -1.17 -14.60 -3.14
N ALA A 63 -1.12 -15.18 -1.95
CA ALA A 63 -0.94 -16.63 -1.75
C ALA A 63 -2.16 -17.48 -2.19
N GLY A 64 -3.36 -16.88 -2.23
CA GLY A 64 -4.59 -17.58 -2.61
C GLY A 64 -4.86 -17.61 -4.12
N SER A 65 -5.70 -18.55 -4.57
CA SER A 65 -6.18 -18.59 -5.95
C SER A 65 -7.07 -17.38 -6.26
N TRP A 66 -6.68 -16.54 -7.21
CA TRP A 66 -7.46 -15.37 -7.60
C TRP A 66 -8.78 -15.77 -8.28
N PRO A 67 -9.91 -15.17 -7.87
CA PRO A 67 -11.20 -15.48 -8.45
C PRO A 67 -11.19 -15.12 -9.93
N ARG A 68 -11.80 -15.97 -10.76
CA ARG A 68 -11.95 -15.74 -12.20
C ARG A 68 -13.41 -15.47 -12.54
N ASP A 69 -13.64 -14.64 -13.53
CA ASP A 69 -14.99 -14.42 -14.06
C ASP A 69 -15.43 -15.53 -15.02
N LYS A 70 -16.68 -15.47 -15.50
CA LYS A 70 -17.23 -16.36 -16.53
C LYS A 70 -16.35 -16.42 -17.79
N MET A 71 -15.67 -15.32 -18.12
CA MET A 71 -14.70 -15.22 -19.22
C MET A 71 -13.27 -15.63 -18.83
N ARG A 72 -13.06 -16.30 -17.68
CA ARG A 72 -11.76 -16.71 -17.11
C ARG A 72 -10.77 -15.57 -16.81
N ARG A 73 -11.21 -14.31 -16.87
CA ARG A 73 -10.41 -13.12 -16.48
C ARG A 73 -10.30 -13.04 -14.96
N LEU A 74 -9.13 -12.62 -14.46
CA LEU A 74 -8.91 -12.42 -13.03
C LEU A 74 -9.78 -11.28 -12.52
N LYS A 75 -10.55 -11.52 -11.45
CA LYS A 75 -11.37 -10.51 -10.79
C LYS A 75 -10.57 -9.76 -9.75
N ALA A 76 -10.80 -8.45 -9.67
CA ALA A 76 -10.30 -7.64 -8.58
C ALA A 76 -10.86 -8.11 -7.23
N ARG A 77 -10.03 -8.04 -6.19
CA ARG A 77 -10.40 -8.33 -4.80
C ARG A 77 -10.56 -7.03 -4.03
N ARG A 78 -11.50 -7.02 -3.09
CA ARG A 78 -11.65 -5.92 -2.14
C ARG A 78 -10.52 -5.98 -1.12
N TRP A 79 -9.83 -4.86 -0.96
CA TRP A 79 -8.77 -4.68 0.02
C TRP A 79 -9.15 -3.54 0.96
N HIS A 80 -9.27 -3.89 2.23
CA HIS A 80 -9.70 -2.97 3.28
C HIS A 80 -8.49 -2.30 3.91
N LEU A 81 -8.47 -0.97 3.86
CA LEU A 81 -7.41 -0.13 4.36
C LEU A 81 -7.92 0.79 5.46
N GLN A 82 -7.16 0.91 6.52
CA GLN A 82 -7.38 1.92 7.54
C GLN A 82 -6.95 3.29 7.05
N VAL A 83 -7.56 4.35 7.58
CA VAL A 83 -7.25 5.74 7.20
C VAL A 83 -5.75 6.01 7.23
N HIS A 84 -5.05 5.60 8.30
CA HIS A 84 -3.61 5.81 8.43
C HIS A 84 -2.79 4.97 7.45
N GLU A 85 -3.27 3.79 7.04
CA GLU A 85 -2.62 2.95 6.03
C GLU A 85 -2.72 3.61 4.65
N VAL A 86 -3.86 4.22 4.32
CA VAL A 86 -4.05 4.99 3.08
C VAL A 86 -3.11 6.18 3.04
N VAL A 87 -3.05 6.96 4.13
CA VAL A 87 -2.19 8.15 4.23
C VAL A 87 -0.71 7.75 4.15
N LEU A 88 -0.32 6.67 4.83
CA LEU A 88 1.04 6.15 4.76
C LEU A 88 1.41 5.72 3.34
N LEU A 89 0.57 4.90 2.69
CA LEU A 89 0.84 4.46 1.31
C LEU A 89 0.99 5.66 0.38
N ASN A 90 0.06 6.62 0.45
CA ASN A 90 0.11 7.85 -0.33
C ASN A 90 1.42 8.63 -0.09
N SER A 91 1.85 8.76 1.17
CA SER A 91 3.12 9.40 1.54
C SER A 91 4.32 8.65 0.96
N LEU A 92 4.36 7.32 1.07
CA LEU A 92 5.45 6.51 0.54
C LEU A 92 5.55 6.57 -0.98
N TYR A 93 4.41 6.67 -1.67
CA TYR A 93 4.34 6.92 -3.11
C TYR A 93 4.89 8.31 -3.48
N LEU A 94 4.41 9.37 -2.84
CA LEU A 94 4.83 10.75 -3.13
C LEU A 94 6.33 10.98 -2.86
N GLN A 95 6.87 10.33 -1.82
CA GLN A 95 8.29 10.39 -1.47
C GLN A 95 9.17 9.43 -2.27
N THR A 96 8.61 8.81 -3.31
CA THR A 96 9.27 7.83 -4.18
C THR A 96 9.92 6.64 -3.47
N ARG A 97 9.46 6.31 -2.25
CA ARG A 97 10.03 5.24 -1.40
C ARG A 97 9.64 3.83 -1.83
N LEU A 98 8.63 3.70 -2.69
CA LEU A 98 8.12 2.41 -3.20
C LEU A 98 8.57 2.10 -4.64
N PHE A 99 9.39 2.96 -5.25
CA PHE A 99 9.71 2.92 -6.68
C PHE A 99 10.69 1.81 -7.07
N SER A 100 11.34 1.14 -6.11
CA SER A 100 12.27 0.04 -6.40
C SER A 100 11.62 -1.17 -7.08
N ALA A 101 10.28 -1.25 -7.10
CA ALA A 101 9.52 -2.27 -7.82
C ALA A 101 8.88 -1.77 -9.13
N GLN A 102 8.98 -0.47 -9.44
CA GLN A 102 8.26 0.14 -10.56
C GLN A 102 8.73 -0.41 -11.92
N ASP A 103 10.04 -0.60 -12.10
CA ASP A 103 10.61 -1.06 -13.38
C ASP A 103 10.03 -2.42 -13.83
N ALA A 104 9.67 -3.30 -12.89
CA ALA A 104 9.08 -4.60 -13.18
C ALA A 104 7.54 -4.55 -13.37
N HIS A 105 6.88 -3.50 -12.90
CA HIS A 105 5.43 -3.43 -12.74
C HIS A 105 4.83 -2.04 -13.02
N ASP A 106 5.34 -1.32 -14.02
CA ASP A 106 5.03 0.10 -14.23
C ASP A 106 3.52 0.37 -14.37
N VAL A 107 2.83 -0.38 -15.24
CA VAL A 107 1.37 -0.21 -15.46
C VAL A 107 0.53 -0.55 -14.20
N PRO A 108 0.70 -1.71 -13.54
CA PRO A 108 0.04 -1.99 -12.27
C PRO A 108 0.32 -0.95 -11.18
N PHE A 109 1.55 -0.45 -11.11
CA PHE A 109 1.98 0.50 -10.09
C PHE A 109 1.34 1.87 -10.28
N MET A 110 1.27 2.37 -11.52
CA MET A 110 0.58 3.63 -11.84
C MET A 110 -0.93 3.57 -11.58
N ASN A 111 -1.56 2.44 -11.92
CA ASN A 111 -2.98 2.21 -11.61
C ASN A 111 -3.23 2.20 -10.10
N LEU A 112 -2.34 1.56 -9.35
CA LEU A 112 -2.43 1.50 -7.90
C LEU A 112 -2.20 2.87 -7.25
N LEU A 113 -1.21 3.64 -7.72
CA LEU A 113 -0.96 5.01 -7.30
C LEU A 113 -2.22 5.88 -7.47
N ALA A 114 -2.87 5.81 -8.63
CA ALA A 114 -4.10 6.57 -8.87
C ALA A 114 -5.22 6.20 -7.88
N LYS A 115 -5.39 4.91 -7.58
CA LYS A 115 -6.38 4.42 -6.60
C LYS A 115 -6.06 4.89 -5.18
N VAL A 116 -4.79 4.82 -4.77
CA VAL A 116 -4.33 5.25 -3.44
C VAL A 116 -4.47 6.76 -3.29
N ASN A 117 -4.09 7.55 -4.31
CA ASN A 117 -4.25 9.00 -4.31
C ASN A 117 -5.73 9.40 -4.20
N ALA A 118 -6.62 8.74 -4.95
CA ALA A 118 -8.07 8.99 -4.87
C ALA A 118 -8.62 8.65 -3.46
N ALA A 119 -8.21 7.52 -2.88
CA ALA A 119 -8.58 7.15 -1.52
C ALA A 119 -8.02 8.12 -0.47
N ALA A 120 -6.80 8.62 -0.66
CA ALA A 120 -6.19 9.62 0.21
C ALA A 120 -6.92 10.97 0.13
N HIS A 121 -7.38 11.36 -1.06
CA HIS A 121 -8.19 12.56 -1.24
C HIS A 121 -9.50 12.48 -0.44
N ASN A 122 -10.16 11.32 -0.40
CA ASN A 122 -11.40 11.12 0.37
C ASN A 122 -11.22 11.31 1.89
N VAL A 123 -10.00 11.12 2.40
CA VAL A 123 -9.67 11.30 3.82
C VAL A 123 -8.91 12.60 4.09
N LYS A 124 -8.63 13.41 3.05
CA LYS A 124 -7.86 14.66 3.16
C LYS A 124 -8.53 15.68 4.09
N GLN A 125 -9.87 15.69 4.13
CA GLN A 125 -10.66 16.52 5.04
C GLN A 125 -10.30 16.35 6.53
N PHE A 126 -9.71 15.21 6.94
CA PHE A 126 -9.26 14.99 8.32
C PHE A 126 -7.90 15.62 8.63
N PHE A 127 -7.20 16.10 7.61
CA PHE A 127 -5.85 16.65 7.70
C PHE A 127 -5.76 18.08 7.16
N GLU A 128 -6.85 18.63 6.59
CA GLU A 128 -6.97 20.05 6.20
C GLU A 128 -7.30 20.98 7.38
N ILE A 129 -7.38 20.47 8.61
CA ILE A 129 -7.45 21.30 9.81
C ILE A 129 -6.03 21.66 10.25
N VAL A 130 -5.47 22.68 9.58
CA VAL A 130 -4.48 23.62 10.17
C VAL A 130 -4.81 25.01 9.63
#